data_AF-A0A956KSN8-F1
#
_entry.id   AF-A0A956KSN8-F1
#
_cell.length_a   1.000
_cell.length_b   1.000
_cell.length_c   1.000
_cell.angle_alpha   90.00
_cell.angle_beta   90.00
_cell.angle_gamma   90.00
#
_symmetry.space_group_name_H-M   'P 1'
#
loop_
_entity.id
_entity.type
_entity.pdbx_description
1 polymer ?
#
loop_
_entity_poly.entity_id
_entity_poly.type
_entity_poly.pdbx_seq_one_letter_code
_entity_poly.pdbx_strand_id
1 'polypeptide(L)'
;MTEARWEALIDREAAGESLSAEERAFVADYERAHPECAEERELWQRSLAALGEHRLPDDESLKLISAQALAQHRGEALAAPPRRRSRARSVSRRVLAIALPALAAAAVLAVYWPSAQDSTASLPTKSLTKDLPDSPLRAAPLDLAPTPAEPPRVSPEAVEIHGVLALLEGEPDHTLALGQLVGPGCALAMPTGRICLSWSEPKAVVCADDARVEILDSPVGERRLRLDEGILLADLDPLGPGQRFVVETMLGTVSAVGTVFAVEVRDGEVRALVIEGEVEIADPDPQRLLPGRGRSLRSEVFSAGEEVTAFSELQDHANELAAVAKAISDGSWVDAGQTDAGA
;
A
#
# COMPACT_ATOMS: atom_id res chain seq x y z
N MET A 1 13.61 -30.73 -9.87
CA MET A 1 14.51 -29.92 -10.73
C MET A 1 13.88 -29.81 -12.12
N THR A 2 12.64 -29.35 -12.19
CA THR A 2 11.74 -29.63 -13.34
C THR A 2 11.04 -28.38 -13.86
N GLU A 3 10.54 -27.50 -12.99
CA GLU A 3 9.89 -26.23 -13.35
C GLU A 3 10.88 -25.23 -13.97
N ALA A 4 11.98 -24.90 -13.28
CA ALA A 4 13.01 -24.00 -13.82
C ALA A 4 13.61 -24.46 -15.16
N ARG A 5 13.57 -25.78 -15.46
CA ARG A 5 13.99 -26.30 -16.76
C ARG A 5 12.92 -26.04 -17.83
N TRP A 6 11.65 -26.17 -17.48
CA TRP A 6 10.54 -25.86 -18.39
C TRP A 6 10.52 -24.36 -18.71
N GLU A 7 10.59 -23.48 -17.70
CA GLU A 7 10.64 -22.01 -17.87
C GLU A 7 11.75 -21.60 -18.84
N ALA A 8 12.98 -22.07 -18.58
CA ALA A 8 14.13 -21.75 -19.42
C ALA A 8 13.99 -22.23 -20.89
N LEU A 9 13.21 -23.30 -21.14
CA LEU A 9 12.94 -23.77 -22.51
C LEU A 9 11.85 -22.95 -23.19
N ILE A 10 10.80 -22.55 -22.45
CA ILE A 10 9.74 -21.68 -22.96
C ILE A 10 10.29 -20.29 -23.30
N ASP A 11 11.12 -19.71 -22.43
CA ASP A 11 11.76 -18.41 -22.69
C ASP A 11 12.63 -18.42 -23.96
N ARG A 12 13.43 -19.49 -24.14
CA ARG A 12 14.25 -19.67 -25.35
C ARG A 12 13.39 -19.79 -26.60
N GLU A 13 12.32 -20.57 -26.55
CA GLU A 13 11.38 -20.70 -27.67
C GLU A 13 10.68 -19.38 -27.98
N ALA A 14 10.25 -18.63 -26.95
CA ALA A 14 9.63 -17.31 -27.09
C ALA A 14 10.58 -16.26 -27.70
N ALA A 15 11.88 -16.35 -27.40
CA ALA A 15 12.94 -15.57 -28.04
C ALA A 15 13.24 -15.99 -29.50
N GLY A 16 12.56 -17.03 -30.01
CA GLY A 16 12.72 -17.54 -31.37
C GLY A 16 13.82 -18.59 -31.53
N GLU A 17 14.39 -19.09 -30.44
CA GLU A 17 15.35 -20.20 -30.51
C GLU A 17 14.64 -21.52 -30.82
N SER A 18 15.27 -22.35 -31.66
CA SER A 18 14.75 -23.68 -31.95
C SER A 18 15.09 -24.65 -30.83
N LEU A 19 14.06 -25.31 -30.29
CA LEU A 19 14.22 -26.42 -29.36
C LEU A 19 14.56 -27.73 -30.08
N SER A 20 15.48 -28.51 -29.52
CA SER A 20 15.79 -29.86 -29.97
C SER A 20 14.59 -30.81 -29.83
N ALA A 21 14.67 -31.99 -30.45
CA ALA A 21 13.61 -32.99 -30.33
C ALA A 21 13.42 -33.48 -28.88
N GLU A 22 14.51 -33.60 -28.12
CA GLU A 22 14.48 -34.02 -26.71
C GLU A 22 13.86 -32.95 -25.82
N GLU A 23 14.21 -31.68 -26.02
CA GLU A 23 13.63 -30.55 -25.28
C GLU A 23 12.12 -30.42 -25.56
N ARG A 24 11.69 -30.57 -26.81
CA ARG A 24 10.25 -30.57 -27.15
C ARG A 24 9.50 -31.73 -26.51
N ALA A 25 10.11 -32.92 -26.46
CA ALA A 25 9.53 -34.06 -25.78
C ALA A 25 9.40 -33.81 -24.26
N PHE A 26 10.43 -33.22 -23.64
CA PHE A 26 10.40 -32.83 -22.24
C PHE A 26 9.28 -31.81 -21.95
N VAL A 27 9.16 -30.74 -22.75
CA VAL A 27 8.11 -29.72 -22.59
C VAL A 27 6.72 -30.36 -22.70
N ALA A 28 6.50 -31.18 -23.73
CA ALA A 28 5.21 -31.85 -23.94
C ALA A 28 4.85 -32.87 -22.85
N ASP A 29 5.85 -33.55 -22.26
CA ASP A 29 5.63 -34.45 -21.13
C ASP A 29 5.37 -33.68 -19.83
N TYR A 30 6.05 -32.55 -19.63
CA TYR A 30 5.85 -31.68 -18.47
C TYR A 30 4.46 -31.03 -18.48
N GLU A 31 4.05 -30.42 -19.58
CA GLU A 31 2.71 -29.82 -19.76
C GLU A 31 1.57 -30.83 -19.61
N ARG A 32 1.81 -32.10 -19.96
CA ARG A 32 0.83 -33.18 -19.74
C ARG A 32 0.66 -33.51 -18.25
N ALA A 33 1.72 -33.37 -17.47
CA ALA A 33 1.69 -33.54 -16.02
C ALA A 33 1.21 -32.27 -15.28
N HIS A 34 1.34 -31.10 -15.92
CA HIS A 34 1.05 -29.77 -15.39
C HIS A 34 0.19 -28.95 -16.38
N PRO A 35 -1.13 -29.20 -16.43
CA PRO A 35 -2.02 -28.50 -17.36
C PRO A 35 -1.99 -26.98 -17.24
N GLU A 36 -1.73 -26.45 -16.03
CA GLU A 36 -1.56 -25.03 -15.74
C GLU A 36 -0.43 -24.39 -16.56
N CYS A 37 0.70 -25.10 -16.75
CA CYS A 37 1.81 -24.63 -17.56
C CYS A 37 1.46 -24.59 -19.05
N ALA A 38 0.61 -25.51 -19.52
CA ALA A 38 0.13 -25.52 -20.90
C ALA A 38 -0.80 -24.33 -21.18
N GLU A 39 -1.69 -24.01 -20.24
CA GLU A 39 -2.58 -22.83 -20.31
C GLU A 39 -1.77 -21.53 -20.29
N GLU A 40 -0.78 -21.43 -19.41
CA GLU A 40 0.13 -20.29 -19.33
C GLU A 40 0.88 -20.08 -20.65
N ARG A 41 1.47 -21.14 -21.22
CA ARG A 41 2.17 -21.05 -22.52
C ARG A 41 1.24 -20.61 -23.64
N GLU A 42 0.00 -21.08 -23.67
CA GLU A 42 -0.98 -20.66 -24.66
C GLU A 42 -1.30 -19.16 -24.53
N LEU A 43 -1.44 -18.64 -23.31
CA LEU A 43 -1.65 -17.22 -23.05
C LEU A 43 -0.47 -16.37 -23.56
N TRP A 44 0.76 -16.79 -23.30
CA TRP A 44 1.96 -16.12 -23.79
C TRP A 44 2.04 -16.12 -25.31
N GLN A 45 1.77 -17.25 -25.96
CA GLN A 45 1.78 -17.35 -27.42
C GLN A 45 0.73 -16.44 -28.08
N ARG A 46 -0.48 -16.38 -27.52
CA ARG A 46 -1.53 -15.46 -28.01
C ARG A 46 -1.09 -14.00 -27.85
N SER A 47 -0.47 -13.67 -26.72
CA SER A 47 0.04 -12.30 -26.45
C SER A 47 1.13 -11.92 -27.44
N LEU A 48 2.11 -12.80 -27.67
CA LEU A 48 3.19 -12.57 -28.64
C LEU A 48 2.67 -12.47 -30.08
N ALA A 49 1.71 -13.31 -30.47
CA ALA A 49 1.08 -13.23 -31.78
C ALA A 49 0.35 -11.89 -31.99
N ALA A 50 -0.36 -11.39 -30.97
CA ALA A 50 -1.02 -10.08 -31.02
C ALA A 50 -0.02 -8.92 -31.16
N LEU A 51 1.19 -9.06 -30.58
CA LEU A 51 2.27 -8.07 -30.73
C LEU A 51 2.96 -8.12 -32.10
N GLY A 52 3.09 -9.31 -32.69
CA GLY A 52 3.81 -9.51 -33.97
C GLY A 52 3.09 -8.95 -35.20
N GLU A 53 1.77 -8.79 -35.17
CA GLU A 53 0.97 -8.27 -36.29
C GLU A 53 0.94 -6.73 -36.38
N HIS A 54 1.45 -6.03 -35.36
CA HIS A 54 1.45 -4.57 -35.29
C HIS A 54 2.86 -4.01 -35.06
N ARG A 55 3.14 -2.85 -35.66
CA ARG A 55 4.28 -2.00 -35.29
C ARG A 55 4.23 -1.84 -33.77
N LEU A 56 5.34 -2.14 -33.07
CA LEU A 56 5.40 -2.22 -31.59
C LEU A 56 4.39 -1.24 -30.96
N PRO A 57 3.31 -1.75 -30.34
CA PRO A 57 2.27 -0.92 -29.80
C PRO A 57 2.89 0.09 -28.83
N ASP A 58 2.37 1.32 -28.82
CA ASP A 58 2.71 2.25 -27.75
C ASP A 58 2.29 1.67 -26.39
N ASP A 59 2.85 2.21 -25.31
CA ASP A 59 2.61 1.71 -23.95
C ASP A 59 1.12 1.60 -23.60
N GLU A 60 0.28 2.49 -24.16
CA GLU A 60 -1.18 2.45 -24.00
C GLU A 60 -1.81 1.22 -24.68
N SER A 61 -1.38 0.92 -25.89
CA SER A 61 -1.83 -0.26 -26.62
C SER A 61 -1.37 -1.56 -25.95
N LEU A 62 -0.17 -1.58 -25.36
CA LEU A 62 0.32 -2.71 -24.55
C LEU A 62 -0.56 -2.96 -23.34
N LYS A 63 -0.90 -1.91 -22.57
CA LYS A 63 -1.81 -2.02 -21.42
C LYS A 63 -3.18 -2.56 -21.83
N LEU A 64 -3.73 -2.08 -22.95
CA LEU A 64 -5.02 -2.52 -23.46
C LEU A 64 -5.01 -3.99 -23.87
N ILE A 65 -3.97 -4.44 -24.59
CA ILE A 65 -3.83 -5.84 -25.01
C ILE A 65 -3.71 -6.76 -23.79
N SER A 66 -2.89 -6.39 -22.80
CA SER A 66 -2.72 -7.15 -21.55
C SER A 66 -4.03 -7.26 -20.76
N ALA A 67 -4.75 -6.14 -20.59
CA ALA A 67 -6.04 -6.14 -19.90
C ALA A 67 -7.08 -7.00 -20.64
N GLN A 68 -7.10 -6.97 -21.97
CA GLN A 68 -8.01 -7.77 -22.79
C GLN A 68 -7.70 -9.27 -22.71
N ALA A 69 -6.42 -9.65 -22.74
CA ALA A 69 -5.99 -11.02 -22.58
C ALA A 69 -6.36 -11.57 -21.19
N LEU A 70 -6.18 -10.76 -20.14
CA LEU A 70 -6.53 -11.13 -18.77
C LEU A 70 -8.04 -11.33 -18.58
N ALA A 71 -8.86 -10.44 -19.12
CA ALA A 71 -10.33 -10.54 -19.07
C ALA A 71 -10.85 -11.78 -19.81
N GLN A 72 -10.29 -12.10 -20.98
CA GLN A 72 -10.64 -13.32 -21.73
C GLN A 72 -10.29 -14.59 -20.95
N HIS A 73 -9.14 -14.61 -20.26
CA HIS A 73 -8.74 -15.74 -19.41
C HIS A 73 -9.66 -15.92 -18.21
N ARG A 74 -10.16 -14.83 -17.62
CA ARG A 74 -11.12 -14.86 -16.51
C ARG A 74 -12.54 -15.27 -16.92
N GLY A 75 -12.79 -15.51 -18.22
CA GLY A 75 -14.13 -15.78 -18.73
C GLY A 75 -15.04 -14.54 -18.72
N GLU A 76 -14.47 -13.35 -18.56
CA GLU A 76 -15.21 -12.10 -18.60
C GLU A 76 -15.44 -11.72 -20.06
N ALA A 77 -16.70 -11.81 -20.50
CA ALA A 77 -17.08 -11.30 -21.80
C ALA A 77 -16.98 -9.76 -21.79
N LEU A 78 -15.85 -9.22 -22.25
CA LEU A 78 -15.71 -7.79 -22.51
C LEU A 78 -16.87 -7.34 -23.39
N ALA A 79 -17.73 -6.47 -22.83
CA ALA A 79 -18.89 -5.95 -23.51
C ALA A 79 -18.46 -5.27 -24.82
N ALA A 80 -18.89 -5.82 -25.95
CA ALA A 80 -18.68 -5.22 -27.25
C ALA A 80 -19.16 -3.76 -27.24
N PRO A 81 -18.48 -2.84 -27.96
CA PRO A 81 -18.86 -1.42 -27.98
C PRO A 81 -20.35 -1.29 -28.37
N PRO A 82 -21.11 -0.42 -27.68
CA PRO A 82 -22.56 -0.40 -27.80
C PRO A 82 -22.96 -0.05 -29.24
N ARG A 83 -23.52 -1.04 -29.95
CA ARG A 83 -24.22 -0.80 -31.22
C ARG A 83 -25.41 0.09 -30.91
N ARG A 84 -25.39 1.32 -31.44
CA ARG A 84 -26.52 2.25 -31.52
C ARG A 84 -27.79 1.48 -31.92
N ARG A 85 -28.66 1.21 -30.96
CA ARG A 85 -30.01 0.71 -31.23
C ARG A 85 -31.04 1.70 -30.70
N SER A 86 -31.98 1.93 -31.58
CA SER A 86 -33.05 2.92 -31.58
C SER A 86 -33.98 2.80 -30.38
N ARG A 87 -34.32 3.96 -29.82
CA ARG A 87 -35.42 4.21 -28.88
C ARG A 87 -36.68 3.39 -29.22
N ALA A 88 -37.13 2.56 -28.27
CA ALA A 88 -38.51 2.13 -28.18
C ALA A 88 -39.06 2.46 -26.78
N ARG A 89 -40.34 2.79 -26.75
CA ARG A 89 -41.05 3.54 -25.71
C ARG A 89 -41.49 2.68 -24.52
N SER A 90 -41.64 3.39 -23.40
CA SER A 90 -42.42 3.16 -22.17
C SER A 90 -43.52 2.08 -22.18
N VAL A 91 -43.63 1.34 -21.07
CA VAL A 91 -44.90 1.05 -20.37
C VAL A 91 -44.65 1.00 -18.86
N SER A 92 -45.56 1.58 -18.08
CA SER A 92 -45.51 1.72 -16.62
C SER A 92 -46.35 0.66 -15.91
N ARG A 93 -46.05 0.34 -14.64
CA ARG A 93 -46.96 0.43 -13.46
C ARG A 93 -46.46 -0.42 -12.27
N ARG A 94 -46.18 0.29 -11.17
CA ARG A 94 -46.65 0.17 -9.77
C ARG A 94 -46.88 -1.23 -9.13
N VAL A 95 -46.71 -1.21 -7.79
CA VAL A 95 -47.32 -2.02 -6.70
C VAL A 95 -46.26 -2.92 -6.01
N LEU A 96 -46.06 -3.05 -4.68
CA LEU A 96 -46.80 -2.76 -3.43
C LEU A 96 -45.80 -2.66 -2.25
N ALA A 97 -46.17 -1.97 -1.16
CA ALA A 97 -45.44 -1.86 0.11
C ALA A 97 -46.02 -2.76 1.22
N ILE A 98 -45.20 -3.39 2.08
CA ILE A 98 -45.54 -3.96 3.42
C ILE A 98 -44.21 -3.97 4.25
N ALA A 99 -43.98 -3.14 5.29
CA ALA A 99 -44.29 -3.26 6.74
C ALA A 99 -43.74 -4.58 7.39
N LEU A 100 -43.04 -4.71 8.53
CA LEU A 100 -42.86 -3.98 9.80
C LEU A 100 -41.70 -4.68 10.63
N PRO A 101 -41.32 -4.20 11.84
CA PRO A 101 -40.04 -4.44 12.55
C PRO A 101 -40.13 -5.40 13.77
N ALA A 102 -38.96 -5.82 14.28
CA ALA A 102 -38.67 -6.37 15.63
C ALA A 102 -37.18 -6.78 15.63
N LEU A 103 -36.31 -6.59 16.63
CA LEU A 103 -36.43 -6.71 18.08
C LEU A 103 -35.21 -6.04 18.73
N ALA A 104 -35.44 -5.37 19.86
CA ALA A 104 -34.41 -4.85 20.75
C ALA A 104 -34.11 -5.83 21.91
N ALA A 105 -32.96 -5.60 22.55
CA ALA A 105 -32.57 -5.89 23.93
C ALA A 105 -31.83 -7.22 24.25
N ALA A 106 -30.59 -7.08 24.75
CA ALA A 106 -30.11 -7.55 26.07
C ALA A 106 -28.60 -7.20 26.22
N ALA A 107 -28.23 -6.26 27.10
CA ALA A 107 -27.71 -6.47 28.48
C ALA A 107 -26.22 -6.94 28.50
N VAL A 108 -25.26 -6.05 28.79
CA VAL A 108 -24.73 -5.70 30.14
C VAL A 108 -24.26 -6.92 30.93
N LEU A 109 -22.94 -7.17 30.98
CA LEU A 109 -22.14 -7.52 32.18
C LEU A 109 -20.71 -7.98 31.83
N ALA A 110 -19.71 -7.23 32.31
CA ALA A 110 -18.41 -7.65 32.88
C ALA A 110 -17.54 -6.38 32.98
N VAL A 111 -17.52 -5.58 34.05
CA VAL A 111 -17.07 -5.84 35.43
C VAL A 111 -15.65 -6.41 35.47
N TYR A 112 -14.72 -5.50 35.84
CA TYR A 112 -13.43 -5.72 36.51
C TYR A 112 -12.32 -6.42 35.71
N TRP A 113 -11.37 -5.62 35.23
CA TRP A 113 -9.97 -6.04 35.17
C TRP A 113 -9.10 -5.11 36.02
N PRO A 114 -8.30 -5.62 36.97
CA PRO A 114 -7.46 -4.81 37.82
C PRO A 114 -6.22 -4.34 37.07
N SER A 115 -5.95 -3.03 37.11
CA SER A 115 -4.66 -2.45 36.73
C SER A 115 -3.56 -3.04 37.60
N ALA A 116 -2.69 -3.84 36.99
CA ALA A 116 -1.40 -4.16 37.57
C ALA A 116 -0.53 -2.89 37.54
N GLN A 117 -0.36 -2.29 38.72
CA GLN A 117 0.68 -1.31 39.00
C GLN A 117 2.03 -2.03 38.96
N ASP A 118 2.77 -1.90 37.87
CA ASP A 118 4.19 -2.26 37.86
C ASP A 118 5.00 -1.18 38.60
N SER A 119 5.16 -1.45 39.89
CA SER A 119 6.40 -1.35 40.67
C SER A 119 7.54 -0.56 40.02
N THR A 120 7.63 0.72 40.41
CA THR A 120 8.86 1.49 40.36
C THR A 120 9.91 0.87 41.29
N ALA A 121 10.78 0.03 40.75
CA ALA A 121 12.00 -0.42 41.41
C ALA A 121 13.13 0.58 41.10
N SER A 122 13.34 1.51 42.03
CA SER A 122 14.46 2.44 42.04
C SER A 122 15.78 1.66 42.25
N LEU A 123 16.64 1.60 41.23
CA LEU A 123 18.01 1.11 41.39
C LEU A 123 18.89 2.19 42.05
N PRO A 124 19.70 1.83 43.05
CA PRO A 124 20.62 2.77 43.69
C PRO A 124 21.84 3.04 42.79
N THR A 125 21.99 4.30 42.38
CA THR A 125 23.20 4.84 41.76
C THR A 125 24.34 4.84 42.79
N LYS A 126 25.22 3.83 42.72
CA LYS A 126 26.51 3.88 43.42
C LYS A 126 27.45 4.81 42.66
N SER A 127 27.66 6.00 43.20
CA SER A 127 28.78 6.88 42.86
C SER A 127 30.09 6.21 43.27
N LEU A 128 30.78 5.61 42.30
CA LEU A 128 32.15 5.12 42.48
C LEU A 128 33.12 6.22 42.04
N THR A 129 33.31 7.21 42.91
CA THR A 129 34.43 8.16 42.82
C THR A 129 35.61 7.53 43.55
N LYS A 130 36.61 7.00 42.83
CA LYS A 130 37.93 6.79 43.43
C LYS A 130 39.08 6.69 42.43
N ASP A 131 39.90 7.73 42.47
CA ASP A 131 41.36 7.74 42.33
C ASP A 131 41.97 6.99 41.14
N LEU A 132 42.18 7.70 40.02
CA LEU A 132 43.20 7.33 39.05
C LEU A 132 44.53 8.02 39.42
N PRO A 133 45.64 7.27 39.56
CA PRO A 133 46.97 7.86 39.75
C PRO A 133 47.50 8.49 38.45
N ASP A 134 48.00 9.71 38.57
CA ASP A 134 48.79 10.41 37.56
C ASP A 134 50.07 9.62 37.26
N SER A 135 50.07 8.91 36.13
CA SER A 135 51.28 8.33 35.57
C SER A 135 51.36 8.70 34.09
N PRO A 136 52.40 9.43 33.64
CA PRO A 136 52.60 9.71 32.23
C PRO A 136 53.02 8.41 31.52
N LEU A 137 52.03 7.66 31.04
CA LEU A 137 52.26 6.53 30.14
C LEU A 137 52.78 7.07 28.82
N ARG A 138 54.05 6.78 28.55
CA ARG A 138 54.71 6.99 27.27
C ARG A 138 53.94 6.17 26.22
N ALA A 139 53.17 6.84 25.37
CA ALA A 139 52.35 6.21 24.34
C ALA A 139 53.25 5.40 23.40
N ALA A 140 53.15 4.07 23.50
CA ALA A 140 53.59 3.21 22.42
C ALA A 140 52.73 3.54 21.19
N PRO A 141 53.30 3.55 19.96
CA PRO A 141 52.52 3.75 18.75
C PRO A 141 51.41 2.70 18.73
N LEU A 142 50.16 3.18 18.88
CA LEU A 142 48.98 2.36 18.72
C LEU A 142 49.01 1.82 17.29
N ASP A 143 49.22 0.52 17.16
CA ASP A 143 49.03 -0.22 15.93
C ASP A 143 47.56 -0.04 15.58
N LEU A 144 47.27 0.92 14.69
CA LEU A 144 45.93 1.25 14.25
C LEU A 144 45.41 0.00 13.56
N ALA A 145 44.55 -0.74 14.26
CA ALA A 145 43.80 -1.84 13.67
C ALA A 145 43.22 -1.33 12.34
N PRO A 146 43.37 -2.11 11.24
CA PRO A 146 42.93 -1.67 9.92
C PRO A 146 41.50 -1.16 10.02
N THR A 147 41.30 0.10 9.63
CA THR A 147 39.98 0.74 9.61
C THR A 147 39.02 -0.24 8.95
N PRO A 148 37.93 -0.67 9.63
CA PRO A 148 36.97 -1.58 9.05
C PRO A 148 36.58 -1.05 7.68
N ALA A 149 36.72 -1.89 6.65
CA ALA A 149 36.38 -1.49 5.29
C ALA A 149 34.96 -0.91 5.29
N GLU A 150 34.80 0.31 4.78
CA GLU A 150 33.49 0.95 4.67
C GLU A 150 32.59 -0.03 3.90
N PRO A 151 31.42 -0.42 4.45
CA PRO A 151 30.54 -1.36 3.77
C PRO A 151 30.21 -0.81 2.39
N PRO A 152 30.09 -1.68 1.37
CA PRO A 152 29.83 -1.23 0.00
C PRO A 152 28.57 -0.35 -0.02
N ARG A 153 28.70 0.85 -0.57
CA ARG A 153 27.57 1.78 -0.76
C ARG A 153 26.63 1.18 -1.79
N VAL A 154 25.51 0.62 -1.34
CA VAL A 154 24.43 0.18 -2.21
C VAL A 154 23.73 1.43 -2.72
N SER A 155 23.65 1.60 -4.04
CA SER A 155 22.88 2.70 -4.64
C SER A 155 21.40 2.43 -4.40
N PRO A 156 20.60 3.41 -3.97
CA PRO A 156 19.18 3.21 -3.72
C PRO A 156 18.50 2.77 -5.02
N GLU A 157 17.74 1.69 -4.92
CA GLU A 157 16.92 1.20 -6.03
C GLU A 157 15.77 2.17 -6.26
N ALA A 158 15.49 2.46 -7.54
CA ALA A 158 14.42 3.36 -7.91
C ALA A 158 13.07 2.80 -7.44
N VAL A 159 12.21 3.69 -6.94
CA VAL A 159 10.87 3.34 -6.47
C VAL A 159 9.86 3.88 -7.46
N GLU A 160 8.81 3.11 -7.74
CA GLU A 160 7.69 3.58 -8.56
C GLU A 160 7.00 4.78 -7.90
N ILE A 161 7.00 5.94 -8.57
CA ILE A 161 6.40 7.19 -8.06
C ILE A 161 4.95 7.40 -8.52
N HIS A 162 4.48 6.63 -9.49
CA HIS A 162 3.10 6.71 -9.99
C HIS A 162 2.25 5.62 -9.34
N GLY A 163 1.09 6.00 -8.84
CA GLY A 163 0.11 5.06 -8.30
C GLY A 163 -1.06 4.89 -9.26
N VAL A 164 -1.82 3.83 -9.07
CA VAL A 164 -3.09 3.59 -9.77
C VAL A 164 -4.24 3.83 -8.79
N LEU A 165 -5.28 4.55 -9.24
CA LEU A 165 -6.50 4.72 -8.48
C LEU A 165 -7.27 3.39 -8.40
N ALA A 166 -7.22 2.74 -7.24
CA ALA A 166 -7.78 1.41 -7.03
C ALA A 166 -9.21 1.42 -6.47
N LEU A 167 -9.57 2.47 -5.71
CA LEU A 167 -10.90 2.63 -5.12
C LEU A 167 -11.30 4.11 -5.11
N LEU A 168 -12.59 4.34 -5.35
CA LEU A 168 -13.23 5.65 -5.32
C LEU A 168 -14.66 5.48 -4.82
N GLU A 169 -14.92 5.87 -3.58
CA GLU A 169 -16.22 5.82 -2.93
C GLU A 169 -16.59 7.22 -2.44
N GLY A 170 -17.37 7.98 -3.22
CA GLY A 170 -17.72 9.35 -2.86
C GLY A 170 -17.80 10.26 -4.07
N GLU A 171 -17.80 11.56 -3.83
CA GLU A 171 -17.77 12.60 -4.88
C GLU A 171 -16.44 13.37 -4.82
N PRO A 172 -15.47 13.10 -5.72
CA PRO A 172 -14.24 13.87 -5.79
C PRO A 172 -14.49 15.30 -6.26
N ASP A 173 -13.62 16.24 -5.84
CA ASP A 173 -13.65 17.64 -6.31
C ASP A 173 -13.43 17.79 -7.83
N HIS A 174 -12.87 16.78 -8.48
CA HIS A 174 -12.58 16.76 -9.91
C HIS A 174 -12.78 15.37 -10.51
N THR A 175 -12.80 15.29 -11.83
CA THR A 175 -13.02 14.01 -12.52
C THR A 175 -11.84 13.06 -12.32
N LEU A 176 -12.07 12.02 -11.53
CA LEU A 176 -11.18 10.88 -11.33
C LEU A 176 -11.87 9.61 -11.84
N ALA A 177 -11.08 8.66 -12.36
CA ALA A 177 -11.58 7.37 -12.83
C ALA A 177 -10.79 6.21 -12.24
N LEU A 178 -11.46 5.15 -11.82
CA LEU A 178 -10.80 3.91 -11.40
C LEU A 178 -9.83 3.42 -12.50
N GLY A 179 -8.66 2.93 -12.08
CA GLY A 179 -7.58 2.53 -12.97
C GLY A 179 -6.75 3.69 -13.53
N GLN A 180 -7.11 4.95 -13.23
CA GLN A 180 -6.32 6.11 -13.65
C GLN A 180 -4.95 6.11 -12.97
N LEU A 181 -3.91 6.35 -13.76
CA LEU A 181 -2.56 6.60 -13.27
C LEU A 181 -2.48 8.01 -12.66
N VAL A 182 -2.00 8.11 -11.43
CA VAL A 182 -1.76 9.36 -10.71
C VAL A 182 -0.29 9.45 -10.33
N GLY A 183 0.27 10.66 -10.31
CA GLY A 183 1.69 10.87 -10.05
C GLY A 183 1.95 12.25 -9.46
N PRO A 184 3.24 12.66 -9.35
CA PRO A 184 3.63 13.93 -8.75
C PRO A 184 2.84 15.14 -9.29
N GLY A 185 2.41 16.00 -8.37
CA GLY A 185 1.56 17.18 -8.63
C GLY A 185 0.07 16.87 -8.75
N CYS A 186 -0.34 15.61 -8.65
CA CYS A 186 -1.76 15.25 -8.59
C CYS A 186 -2.30 15.48 -7.18
N ALA A 187 -3.23 16.43 -7.06
CA ALA A 187 -4.00 16.66 -5.85
C ALA A 187 -5.31 15.87 -5.91
N LEU A 188 -5.56 15.05 -4.90
CA LEU A 188 -6.72 14.21 -4.71
C LEU A 188 -7.51 14.77 -3.52
N ALA A 189 -8.71 15.25 -3.78
CA ALA A 189 -9.57 15.81 -2.74
C ALA A 189 -10.90 15.05 -2.72
N MET A 190 -11.19 14.48 -1.55
CA MET A 190 -12.38 13.71 -1.26
C MET A 190 -13.07 14.35 -0.04
N PRO A 191 -13.93 15.36 -0.23
CA PRO A 191 -14.59 16.01 0.90
C PRO A 191 -15.49 15.06 1.70
N THR A 192 -16.03 14.05 1.02
CA THR A 192 -16.80 12.97 1.63
C THR A 192 -16.45 11.64 0.96
N GLY A 193 -16.04 10.67 1.77
CA GLY A 193 -15.80 9.29 1.35
C GLY A 193 -14.33 8.96 1.10
N ARG A 194 -14.09 7.82 0.43
CA ARG A 194 -12.81 7.14 0.41
C ARG A 194 -12.16 7.09 -0.96
N ILE A 195 -10.84 7.16 -0.95
CA ILE A 195 -9.99 6.97 -2.12
C ILE A 195 -8.83 6.05 -1.76
N CYS A 196 -8.53 5.06 -2.60
CA CYS A 196 -7.32 4.24 -2.42
C CYS A 196 -6.44 4.25 -3.66
N LEU A 197 -5.14 4.38 -3.44
CA LEU A 197 -4.08 4.30 -4.42
C LEU A 197 -3.29 3.02 -4.22
N SER A 198 -2.83 2.42 -5.31
CA SER A 198 -1.95 1.25 -5.28
C SER A 198 -0.71 1.45 -6.14
N TRP A 199 0.44 1.02 -5.62
CA TRP A 199 1.71 0.90 -6.33
C TRP A 199 2.11 -0.56 -6.39
N SER A 200 2.79 -0.96 -7.46
CA SER A 200 3.23 -2.34 -7.67
C SER A 200 4.61 -2.63 -7.10
N GLU A 201 5.57 -1.70 -7.21
CA GLU A 201 6.99 -2.02 -6.94
C GLU A 201 7.76 -0.93 -6.17
N PRO A 202 8.16 -1.18 -4.90
CA PRO A 202 7.57 -2.19 -3.99
C PRO A 202 6.09 -1.92 -3.76
N LYS A 203 5.32 -2.93 -3.35
CA LYS A 203 3.87 -2.79 -3.19
C LYS A 203 3.54 -1.76 -2.11
N ALA A 204 2.57 -0.91 -2.39
CA ALA A 204 1.98 -0.03 -1.39
C ALA A 204 0.51 0.17 -1.72
N VAL A 205 -0.32 0.21 -0.68
CA VAL A 205 -1.71 0.65 -0.78
C VAL A 205 -1.92 1.79 0.20
N VAL A 206 -2.42 2.91 -0.30
CA VAL A 206 -2.71 4.09 0.52
C VAL A 206 -4.18 4.39 0.37
N CYS A 207 -4.93 4.30 1.46
CA CYS A 207 -6.33 4.68 1.51
C CYS A 207 -6.48 5.97 2.31
N ALA A 208 -7.26 6.91 1.80
CA ALA A 208 -7.59 8.14 2.48
C ALA A 208 -9.11 8.31 2.58
N ASP A 209 -9.57 8.86 3.70
CA ASP A 209 -10.99 9.12 3.98
C ASP A 209 -11.18 10.57 4.40
N ASP A 210 -12.23 11.20 3.83
CA ASP A 210 -12.55 12.62 4.03
C ASP A 210 -11.32 13.52 3.90
N ALA A 211 -10.46 13.24 2.91
CA ALA A 211 -9.09 13.71 2.85
C ALA A 211 -8.74 14.57 1.64
N ARG A 212 -7.72 15.42 1.84
CA ARG A 212 -6.99 16.11 0.77
C ARG A 212 -5.54 15.66 0.77
N VAL A 213 -5.17 14.91 -0.27
CA VAL A 213 -3.85 14.31 -0.44
C VAL A 213 -3.23 14.82 -1.74
N GLU A 214 -1.97 15.20 -1.74
CA GLU A 214 -1.21 15.47 -2.97
C GLU A 214 -0.04 14.50 -3.08
N ILE A 215 0.19 13.97 -4.29
CA ILE A 215 1.39 13.19 -4.59
C ILE A 215 2.52 14.18 -4.89
N LEU A 216 3.60 14.12 -4.13
CA LEU A 216 4.73 15.03 -4.29
C LEU A 216 5.82 14.44 -5.18
N ASP A 217 6.58 15.32 -5.82
CA ASP A 217 7.84 14.91 -6.42
C ASP A 217 8.82 14.44 -5.33
N SER A 218 9.60 13.40 -5.64
CA SER A 218 10.35 12.65 -4.64
C SER A 218 11.76 12.33 -5.13
N PRO A 219 12.78 12.38 -4.25
CA PRO A 219 14.11 11.89 -4.60
C PRO A 219 14.08 10.37 -4.86
N VAL A 220 15.12 9.86 -5.52
CA VAL A 220 15.26 8.42 -5.81
C VAL A 220 15.18 7.62 -4.51
N GLY A 221 14.29 6.63 -4.47
CA GLY A 221 14.06 5.77 -3.31
C GLY A 221 12.92 6.22 -2.42
N GLU A 222 12.31 7.39 -2.65
CA GLU A 222 11.21 7.87 -1.82
C GLU A 222 9.88 7.92 -2.57
N ARG A 223 8.80 7.64 -1.84
CA ARG A 223 7.44 8.06 -2.20
C ARG A 223 6.98 9.10 -1.18
N ARG A 224 6.55 10.26 -1.66
CA ARG A 224 6.12 11.36 -0.81
C ARG A 224 4.68 11.74 -1.11
N LEU A 225 3.86 11.76 -0.08
CA LEU A 225 2.50 12.30 -0.12
C LEU A 225 2.42 13.49 0.83
N ARG A 226 1.60 14.48 0.49
CA ARG A 226 1.22 15.57 1.38
C ARG A 226 -0.21 15.36 1.83
N LEU A 227 -0.45 15.31 3.13
CA LEU A 227 -1.78 15.24 3.72
C LEU A 227 -2.11 16.60 4.34
N ASP A 228 -3.04 17.31 3.71
CA ASP A 228 -3.47 18.64 4.16
C ASP A 228 -4.60 18.54 5.19
N GLU A 229 -5.50 17.56 5.04
CA GLU A 229 -6.69 17.34 5.88
C GLU A 229 -7.18 15.89 5.72
N GLY A 230 -7.83 15.35 6.75
CA GLY A 230 -8.50 14.04 6.73
C GLY A 230 -7.65 12.92 7.32
N ILE A 231 -7.99 11.67 6.97
CA ILE A 231 -7.29 10.47 7.45
C ILE A 231 -6.62 9.78 6.27
N LEU A 232 -5.38 9.35 6.46
CA LEU A 232 -4.61 8.54 5.51
C LEU A 232 -4.07 7.31 6.22
N LEU A 233 -4.34 6.14 5.67
CA LEU A 233 -3.72 4.88 6.04
C LEU A 233 -2.81 4.40 4.92
N ALA A 234 -1.59 3.99 5.28
CA ALA A 234 -0.63 3.36 4.38
C ALA A 234 -0.37 1.92 4.83
N ASP A 235 -0.55 0.98 3.91
CA ASP A 235 -0.16 -0.43 4.00
C ASP A 235 1.00 -0.66 3.02
N LEU A 236 2.19 -0.92 3.55
CA LEU A 236 3.44 -0.91 2.78
C LEU A 236 4.15 -2.26 2.89
N ASP A 237 4.53 -2.83 1.76
CA ASP A 237 5.51 -3.92 1.76
C ASP A 237 6.86 -3.42 2.32
N PRO A 238 7.69 -4.34 2.86
CA PRO A 238 9.06 -4.05 3.23
C PRO A 238 9.82 -3.30 2.14
N LEU A 239 10.30 -2.10 2.47
CA LEU A 239 11.10 -1.29 1.56
C LEU A 239 12.59 -1.65 1.68
N GLY A 240 13.31 -1.60 0.56
CA GLY A 240 14.73 -1.87 0.50
C GLY A 240 15.60 -0.82 1.21
N PRO A 241 16.90 -1.07 1.39
CA PRO A 241 17.81 -0.12 2.02
C PRO A 241 17.81 1.24 1.30
N GLY A 242 17.62 2.32 2.07
CA GLY A 242 17.55 3.68 1.54
C GLY A 242 16.20 4.06 0.92
N GLN A 243 15.25 3.12 0.83
CA GLN A 243 13.89 3.41 0.39
C GLN A 243 13.00 3.81 1.56
N ARG A 244 12.09 4.77 1.33
CA ARG A 244 11.16 5.28 2.36
C ARG A 244 9.82 5.70 1.77
N PHE A 245 8.80 5.59 2.59
CA PHE A 245 7.51 6.23 2.35
C PHE A 245 7.36 7.40 3.31
N VAL A 246 6.97 8.58 2.82
CA VAL A 246 6.91 9.81 3.60
C VAL A 246 5.55 10.47 3.41
N VAL A 247 4.91 10.83 4.53
CA VAL A 247 3.72 11.67 4.59
C VAL A 247 4.12 13.02 5.18
N GLU A 248 4.07 14.07 4.37
CA GLU A 248 4.23 15.45 4.80
C GLU A 248 2.89 15.98 5.32
N THR A 249 2.92 16.66 6.45
CA THR A 249 1.76 17.32 7.07
C THR A 249 2.13 18.77 7.40
N MET A 250 1.16 19.56 7.83
CA MET A 250 1.42 20.95 8.22
C MET A 250 2.30 21.11 9.47
N LEU A 251 2.45 20.06 10.29
CA LEU A 251 3.23 20.10 11.54
C LEU A 251 4.56 19.33 11.46
N GLY A 252 4.78 18.53 10.42
CA GLY A 252 6.00 17.73 10.30
C GLY A 252 5.87 16.59 9.32
N THR A 253 6.82 15.66 9.39
CA THR A 253 6.88 14.53 8.47
C THR A 253 6.78 13.21 9.22
N VAL A 254 5.99 12.29 8.67
CA VAL A 254 5.87 10.90 9.12
C VAL A 254 6.52 10.01 8.08
N SER A 255 7.52 9.22 8.45
CA SER A 255 8.27 8.38 7.53
C SER A 255 8.31 6.92 7.98
N ALA A 256 8.27 5.99 7.03
CA ALA A 256 8.16 4.56 7.31
C ALA A 256 8.95 3.70 6.32
N VAL A 257 9.28 2.47 6.75
CA VAL A 257 9.98 1.44 5.99
C VAL A 257 9.26 0.10 6.23
N GLY A 258 8.32 -0.28 5.36
CA GLY A 258 7.58 -1.54 5.48
C GLY A 258 6.70 -1.66 6.71
N THR A 259 5.61 -0.89 6.74
CA THR A 259 4.82 -0.60 7.94
C THR A 259 3.36 -0.39 7.54
N VAL A 260 2.45 -0.75 8.44
CA VAL A 260 1.04 -0.32 8.38
C VAL A 260 0.82 0.79 9.41
N PHE A 261 0.45 1.98 8.95
CA PHE A 261 0.25 3.14 9.84
C PHE A 261 -0.83 4.08 9.32
N ALA A 262 -1.39 4.88 10.23
CA ALA A 262 -2.36 5.91 9.92
C ALA A 262 -1.88 7.29 10.38
N VAL A 263 -2.27 8.32 9.61
CA VAL A 263 -2.06 9.73 9.91
C VAL A 263 -3.39 10.46 9.74
N GLU A 264 -3.81 11.17 10.78
CA GLU A 264 -4.98 12.06 10.77
C GLU A 264 -4.50 13.50 10.88
N VAL A 265 -5.02 14.38 10.03
CA VAL A 265 -4.85 15.83 10.11
C VAL A 265 -6.23 16.46 10.27
N ARG A 266 -6.50 17.01 11.46
CA ARG A 266 -7.80 17.60 11.79
C ARG A 266 -7.65 18.72 12.80
N ASP A 267 -8.35 19.83 12.57
CA ASP A 267 -8.41 20.98 13.50
C ASP A 267 -7.01 21.51 13.91
N GLY A 268 -6.03 21.44 13.01
CA GLY A 268 -4.64 21.87 13.27
C GLY A 268 -3.85 20.94 14.19
N GLU A 269 -4.36 19.73 14.44
CA GLU A 269 -3.70 18.62 15.12
C GLU A 269 -3.31 17.56 14.09
N VAL A 270 -2.14 16.96 14.26
CA VAL A 270 -1.69 15.81 13.48
C VAL A 270 -1.54 14.63 14.42
N ARG A 271 -2.25 13.53 14.16
CA ARG A 271 -2.13 12.29 14.92
C ARG A 271 -1.58 11.20 14.03
N ALA A 272 -0.54 10.53 14.49
CA ALA A 272 0.02 9.37 13.81
C ALA A 272 -0.12 8.15 14.72
N LEU A 273 -0.46 7.01 14.13
CA LEU A 273 -0.70 5.74 14.82
C LEU A 273 -0.02 4.61 14.05
N VAL A 274 0.79 3.81 14.73
CA VAL A 274 1.47 2.65 14.13
C VAL A 274 0.67 1.39 14.44
N ILE A 275 0.25 0.66 13.40
CA ILE A 275 -0.46 -0.61 13.53
C ILE A 275 0.55 -1.75 13.47
N GLU A 276 1.42 -1.75 12.45
CA GLU A 276 2.47 -2.74 12.24
C GLU A 276 3.78 -2.07 11.83
N GLY A 277 4.92 -2.69 12.12
CA GLY A 277 6.23 -2.14 11.77
C GLY A 277 6.59 -0.94 12.63
N GLU A 278 7.26 0.04 12.02
CA GLU A 278 7.81 1.19 12.72
C GLU A 278 7.71 2.46 11.89
N VAL A 279 7.55 3.58 12.59
CA VAL A 279 7.41 4.90 11.98
C VAL A 279 8.33 5.88 12.68
N GLU A 280 9.01 6.72 11.93
CA GLU A 280 9.74 7.87 12.44
C GLU A 280 8.95 9.15 12.17
N ILE A 281 8.66 9.90 13.23
CA ILE A 281 8.00 11.21 13.16
C ILE A 281 9.05 12.27 13.47
N ALA A 282 9.24 13.22 12.56
CA ALA A 282 10.14 14.34 12.75
C ALA A 282 9.34 15.62 13.02
N ASP A 283 9.31 16.05 14.28
CA ASP A 283 8.79 17.34 14.75
C ASP A 283 9.17 17.63 16.22
N PRO A 284 10.01 18.64 16.52
CA PRO A 284 11.14 19.11 15.72
C PRO A 284 12.30 18.09 15.68
N ASP A 285 12.30 17.16 16.65
CA ASP A 285 13.28 16.08 16.77
C ASP A 285 12.66 14.75 16.30
N PRO A 286 13.41 13.90 15.58
CA PRO A 286 12.94 12.58 15.16
C PRO A 286 12.63 11.67 16.35
N GLN A 287 11.44 11.07 16.34
CA GLN A 287 11.03 10.05 17.29
C GLN A 287 10.52 8.81 16.56
N ARG A 288 11.04 7.64 16.95
CA ARG A 288 10.55 6.34 16.49
C ARG A 288 9.34 5.89 17.32
N LEU A 289 8.27 5.54 16.63
CA LEU A 289 7.08 4.91 17.16
C LEU A 289 7.09 3.41 16.84
N LEU A 290 6.55 2.64 17.77
CA LEU A 290 6.41 1.18 17.69
C LEU A 290 4.92 0.81 17.54
N PRO A 291 4.60 -0.45 17.16
CA PRO A 291 3.22 -0.89 17.02
C PRO A 291 2.35 -0.62 18.25
N GLY A 292 1.11 -0.21 18.04
CA GLY A 292 0.15 0.16 19.08
C GLY A 292 0.46 1.49 19.78
N ARG A 293 1.45 2.26 19.31
CA ARG A 293 1.74 3.61 19.81
C ARG A 293 1.24 4.65 18.81
N GLY A 294 0.66 5.70 19.37
CA GLY A 294 0.34 6.92 18.65
C GLY A 294 1.07 8.13 19.22
N ARG A 295 1.20 9.17 18.41
CA ARG A 295 1.70 10.49 18.81
C ARG A 295 0.81 11.56 18.21
N SER A 296 0.49 12.56 19.02
CA SER A 296 -0.16 13.78 18.58
C SER A 296 0.88 14.89 18.49
N LEU A 297 0.83 15.64 17.40
CA LEU A 297 1.55 16.88 17.19
C LEU A 297 0.50 18.00 17.17
N ARG A 298 0.77 19.07 17.92
CA ARG A 298 -0.10 20.24 18.00
C ARG A 298 0.76 21.49 17.85
N SER A 299 0.25 22.47 17.12
CA SER A 299 0.86 23.80 17.11
C SER A 299 0.81 24.41 18.51
N GLU A 300 1.94 24.93 19.00
CA GLU A 300 2.08 25.54 20.34
C GLU A 300 1.05 26.66 20.61
N VAL A 301 0.45 27.21 19.56
CA VAL A 301 -0.55 28.29 19.63
C VAL A 301 -1.86 27.86 20.30
N PHE A 302 -2.15 26.56 20.41
CA PHE A 302 -3.41 26.03 20.94
C PHE A 302 -3.20 25.07 22.13
N SER A 303 -2.62 25.56 23.24
CA SER A 303 -2.43 24.79 24.48
C SER A 303 -3.37 25.24 25.60
N ALA A 304 -4.53 24.59 25.75
CA ALA A 304 -5.24 24.39 27.03
C ALA A 304 -6.62 23.72 26.80
N GLY A 305 -6.65 22.40 26.62
CA GLY A 305 -7.92 21.65 26.53
C GLY A 305 -7.71 20.14 26.47
N GLU A 306 -8.30 19.47 27.46
CA GLU A 306 -8.44 18.03 27.73
C GLU A 306 -7.99 17.03 26.64
N GLU A 307 -7.02 16.18 26.98
CA GLU A 307 -6.34 15.21 26.11
C GLU A 307 -6.47 13.80 26.71
N VAL A 308 -7.56 13.05 26.45
CA VAL A 308 -7.62 11.61 26.84
C VAL A 308 -8.42 10.71 25.87
N THR A 309 -9.34 11.20 25.05
CA THR A 309 -10.26 10.31 24.27
C THR A 309 -9.88 10.06 22.80
N ALA A 310 -8.80 10.65 22.28
CA ALA A 310 -8.59 10.81 20.83
C ALA A 310 -8.15 9.57 20.03
N PHE A 311 -7.31 8.68 20.57
CA PHE A 311 -6.68 7.64 19.75
C PHE A 311 -7.56 6.42 19.48
N SER A 312 -8.61 6.18 20.28
CA SER A 312 -9.49 5.03 20.06
C SER A 312 -10.31 5.18 18.78
N GLU A 313 -10.84 6.38 18.53
CA GLU A 313 -11.62 6.67 17.32
C GLU A 313 -10.75 6.53 16.06
N LEU A 314 -9.52 7.08 16.12
CA LEU A 314 -8.55 6.92 15.04
C LEU A 314 -8.16 5.45 14.83
N GLN A 315 -7.98 4.67 15.90
CA GLN A 315 -7.65 3.25 15.79
C GLN A 315 -8.77 2.45 15.14
N ASP A 316 -10.03 2.69 15.52
CA ASP A 316 -11.18 1.99 14.93
C ASP A 316 -11.31 2.31 13.43
N HIS A 317 -11.17 3.60 13.08
CA HIS A 317 -11.19 4.03 11.68
C HIS A 317 -10.02 3.44 10.90
N ALA A 318 -8.81 3.50 11.45
CA ALA A 318 -7.62 2.93 10.82
C ALA A 318 -7.75 1.42 10.61
N ASN A 319 -8.38 0.68 11.53
CA ASN A 319 -8.64 -0.75 11.34
C ASN A 319 -9.60 -1.01 10.17
N GLU A 320 -10.61 -0.17 9.97
CA GLU A 320 -11.51 -0.26 8.82
C GLU A 320 -10.77 -0.02 7.50
N LEU A 321 -9.98 1.06 7.43
CA LEU A 321 -9.17 1.36 6.24
C LEU A 321 -8.11 0.28 5.97
N ALA A 322 -7.51 -0.28 7.00
CA ALA A 322 -6.55 -1.39 6.87
C ALA A 322 -7.20 -2.62 6.24
N ALA A 323 -8.46 -2.93 6.60
CA ALA A 323 -9.19 -4.03 6.00
C ALA A 323 -9.44 -3.80 4.49
N VAL A 324 -9.78 -2.57 4.09
CA VAL A 324 -9.95 -2.18 2.68
C VAL A 324 -8.61 -2.26 1.94
N ALA A 325 -7.56 -1.66 2.49
CA ALA A 325 -6.22 -1.65 1.90
C ALA A 325 -5.70 -3.09 1.68
N LYS A 326 -5.88 -3.96 2.68
CA LYS A 326 -5.54 -5.38 2.59
C LYS A 326 -6.32 -6.09 1.48
N ALA A 327 -7.62 -5.84 1.38
CA ALA A 327 -8.44 -6.47 0.34
C ALA A 327 -8.03 -6.04 -1.08
N ILE A 328 -7.66 -4.77 -1.28
CA ILE A 328 -7.09 -4.24 -2.53
C ILE A 328 -5.73 -4.90 -2.79
N SER A 329 -4.87 -4.94 -1.78
CA SER A 329 -3.55 -5.57 -1.82
C SER A 329 -3.65 -7.03 -2.28
N ASP A 330 -4.55 -7.81 -1.70
CA ASP A 330 -4.75 -9.23 -2.02
C ASP A 330 -5.46 -9.45 -3.37
N GLY A 331 -5.86 -8.39 -4.08
CA GLY A 331 -6.65 -8.48 -5.32
C GLY A 331 -8.05 -9.06 -5.09
N SER A 332 -8.49 -9.13 -3.84
CA SER A 332 -9.77 -9.70 -3.41
C SER A 332 -10.90 -8.68 -3.38
N TRP A 333 -10.57 -7.39 -3.54
CA TRP A 333 -11.56 -6.33 -3.63
C TRP A 333 -12.35 -6.46 -4.94
N VAL A 334 -13.54 -7.07 -4.83
CA VAL A 334 -14.55 -7.05 -5.88
C VAL A 334 -15.38 -5.80 -5.64
N ASP A 335 -15.50 -4.94 -6.66
CA ASP A 335 -16.26 -3.69 -6.60
C ASP A 335 -17.70 -3.97 -6.15
N ALA A 336 -17.96 -3.80 -4.84
CA ALA A 336 -19.25 -4.10 -4.23
C ALA A 336 -20.36 -3.17 -4.76
N GLY A 337 -19.98 -2.08 -5.46
CA GLY A 337 -20.90 -1.17 -6.15
C GLY A 337 -21.42 -1.68 -7.50
N GLN A 338 -20.87 -2.78 -8.05
CA GLN A 338 -21.28 -3.29 -9.37
C GLN A 338 -22.31 -4.42 -9.33
N THR A 339 -22.89 -4.71 -8.16
CA THR A 339 -24.08 -5.57 -8.04
C THR A 339 -25.34 -4.70 -7.99
N ASP A 340 -26.24 -4.88 -8.96
CA ASP A 340 -27.65 -4.43 -8.95
C ASP A 340 -28.04 -2.99 -9.36
N ALA A 341 -27.42 -2.42 -10.41
CA ALA A 341 -28.04 -1.33 -11.18
C ALA A 341 -28.77 -1.82 -12.46
N GLY A 342 -28.96 -3.13 -12.61
CA GLY A 342 -29.50 -3.76 -13.82
C GLY A 342 -30.63 -4.75 -13.55
N ALA A 343 -31.77 -4.28 -13.05
CA ALA A 343 -33.06 -5.00 -13.09
C ALA A 343 -34.22 -4.03 -13.38
#